data_AF-A0A914EMT9-F1
#
_entry.id   AF-A0A914EMT9-F1
#
_cell.length_a   1.000
_cell.length_b   1.000
_cell.length_c   1.000
_cell.angle_alpha   90.00
_cell.angle_beta   90.00
_cell.angle_gamma   90.00
#
_symmetry.space_group_name_H-M   'P 1'
#
loop_
_entity.id
_entity.type
_entity.pdbx_description
1 polymer ?
#
loop_
_entity_poly.entity_id
_entity_poly.type
_entity_poly.pdbx_seq_one_letter_code
_entity_poly.pdbx_strand_id
1 'polypeptide(L)'
;MFQDVTRLYKEEKDNVKVTLIESQKILPSFDYRLQSYAEKKLNERKNFKLLNAYVTEVLSNGVKLKDGTFLPCGLVVWSTGLAPREFTRRLDAKRNKQGQIVTDEYLRVISDKSLNSYAVGDCSSIQHNPLPCTAQVAERQGRYIAKSLNKEAKSGYVSKPFIFKSQGMLAYIGENKALSDLPEFKLKGLPSWLLWRSAYLTRLGSWRLRIQVPLDWFKSYMFGRDTSRF
;
A
#
# COMPACT_ATOMS: atom_id res chain seq x y z
N MET A 1 -17.05 10.09 -1.21
CA MET A 1 -17.28 10.33 0.22
C MET A 1 -17.90 11.70 0.39
N PHE A 2 -17.19 12.81 0.13
CA PHE A 2 -17.80 14.14 0.20
C PHE A 2 -18.99 14.32 -0.75
N GLN A 3 -18.89 13.85 -2.01
CA GLN A 3 -20.01 13.88 -2.96
C GLN A 3 -21.24 13.10 -2.47
N ASP A 4 -21.02 11.93 -1.86
CA ASP A 4 -22.09 11.05 -1.37
C ASP A 4 -22.74 11.63 -0.09
N VAL A 5 -21.92 12.12 0.86
CA VAL A 5 -22.37 12.79 2.08
C VAL A 5 -23.12 14.08 1.74
N THR A 6 -22.60 14.89 0.81
CA THR A 6 -23.28 16.11 0.37
C THR A 6 -24.62 15.81 -0.31
N ARG A 7 -24.75 14.65 -0.96
CA ARG A 7 -26.01 14.22 -1.58
C ARG A 7 -27.03 13.75 -0.54
N LEU A 8 -26.61 12.91 0.40
CA LEU A 8 -27.50 12.22 1.35
C LEU A 8 -27.75 13.00 2.65
N TYR A 9 -26.77 13.75 3.13
CA TYR A 9 -26.77 14.50 4.38
C TYR A 9 -26.38 15.97 4.13
N LYS A 10 -27.23 16.68 3.39
CA LYS A 10 -26.96 18.06 2.92
C LYS A 10 -26.63 19.04 4.06
N GLU A 11 -27.29 18.89 5.20
CA GLU A 11 -27.13 19.75 6.38
C GLU A 11 -25.80 19.52 7.10
N GLU A 12 -25.26 18.30 7.03
CA GLU A 12 -24.05 17.89 7.74
C GLU A 12 -22.77 17.94 6.89
N LYS A 13 -22.90 18.33 5.61
CA LYS A 13 -21.78 18.29 4.66
C LYS A 13 -20.57 19.08 5.14
N ASP A 14 -20.77 20.23 5.78
CA ASP A 14 -19.70 21.12 6.24
C ASP A 14 -19.13 20.69 7.61
N ASN A 15 -19.81 19.78 8.32
CA ASN A 15 -19.37 19.25 9.61
C ASN A 15 -18.40 18.07 9.46
N VAL A 16 -18.42 17.37 8.31
CA VAL A 16 -17.49 16.27 8.03
C VAL A 16 -16.14 16.81 7.56
N LYS A 17 -15.11 16.58 8.37
CA LYS A 17 -13.71 16.94 8.07
C LYS A 17 -12.82 15.70 8.10
N VAL A 18 -11.83 15.65 7.21
CA VAL A 18 -10.83 14.59 7.16
C VAL A 18 -9.47 15.20 7.41
N THR A 19 -8.73 14.68 8.39
CA THR A 19 -7.33 15.06 8.63
C THR A 19 -6.45 13.87 8.30
N LEU A 20 -5.57 14.01 7.31
CA LEU A 20 -4.50 13.05 7.04
C LEU A 20 -3.26 13.51 7.81
N ILE A 21 -2.80 12.67 8.72
CA ILE A 21 -1.61 12.93 9.52
C ILE A 21 -0.48 12.08 8.96
N GLU A 22 0.62 12.71 8.58
CA GLU A 22 1.83 12.04 8.12
C GLU A 22 3.04 12.70 8.79
N SER A 23 4.00 11.90 9.20
CA SER A 23 5.23 12.35 9.84
C SER A 23 6.21 13.05 8.90
N GLN A 24 6.16 12.69 7.62
CA GLN A 24 7.05 13.16 6.57
C GLN A 24 6.23 13.72 5.40
N LYS A 25 6.77 13.64 4.17
CA LYS A 25 5.98 13.86 2.96
C LYS A 25 5.12 12.64 2.67
N ILE A 26 3.95 12.89 2.10
CA ILE A 26 3.09 11.82 1.60
C ILE A 26 3.74 11.17 0.38
N LEU A 27 3.47 9.88 0.20
CA LEU A 27 3.91 9.13 -0.98
C LEU A 27 5.44 9.23 -1.21
N PRO A 28 6.29 9.01 -0.18
CA PRO A 28 7.72 9.32 -0.24
C PRO A 28 8.49 8.53 -1.30
N SER A 29 7.94 7.39 -1.76
CA SER A 29 8.52 6.56 -2.82
C SER A 29 8.24 7.05 -4.24
N PHE A 30 7.37 8.05 -4.42
CA PHE A 30 7.07 8.65 -5.73
C PHE A 30 8.07 9.76 -6.06
N ASP A 31 8.18 10.11 -7.33
CA ASP A 31 8.87 11.32 -7.79
C ASP A 31 8.36 12.60 -7.10
N TYR A 32 9.29 13.49 -6.76
CA TYR A 32 9.00 14.74 -6.06
C TYR A 32 7.90 15.59 -6.72
N ARG A 33 7.83 15.61 -8.06
CA ARG A 33 6.81 16.37 -8.80
C ARG A 33 5.41 15.77 -8.63
N LEU A 34 5.32 14.44 -8.51
CA LEU A 34 4.07 13.73 -8.24
C LEU A 34 3.63 13.93 -6.79
N GLN A 35 4.57 13.87 -5.83
CA GLN A 35 4.31 14.19 -4.43
C GLN A 35 3.74 15.61 -4.28
N SER A 36 4.42 16.59 -4.87
CA SER A 36 4.01 18.01 -4.81
C SER A 36 2.63 18.24 -5.44
N TYR A 37 2.33 17.54 -6.54
CA TYR A 37 1.00 17.59 -7.14
C TYR A 37 -0.07 17.00 -6.21
N ALA A 38 0.22 15.88 -5.55
CA ALA A 38 -0.69 15.25 -4.60
C ALA A 38 -0.99 16.17 -3.41
N GLU A 39 0.05 16.72 -2.78
CA GLU A 39 -0.06 17.66 -1.65
C GLU A 39 -0.92 18.87 -2.04
N LYS A 40 -0.64 19.47 -3.21
CA LYS A 40 -1.44 20.58 -3.74
C LYS A 40 -2.92 20.20 -3.88
N LYS A 41 -3.21 19.04 -4.49
CA LYS A 41 -4.59 18.59 -4.71
C LYS A 41 -5.32 18.19 -3.44
N LEU A 42 -4.62 17.71 -2.41
CA LEU A 42 -5.21 17.46 -1.10
C LEU A 42 -5.52 18.76 -0.37
N ASN A 43 -4.61 19.75 -0.41
CA ASN A 43 -4.79 21.03 0.26
C ASN A 43 -5.83 21.95 -0.41
N GLU A 44 -6.09 21.79 -1.71
CA GLU A 44 -7.18 22.50 -2.42
C GLU A 44 -8.58 22.08 -1.92
N ARG A 45 -8.72 21.02 -1.13
CA ARG A 45 -10.02 20.51 -0.65
C ARG A 45 -10.45 21.20 0.64
N LYS A 46 -11.62 21.86 0.61
CA LYS A 46 -12.20 22.59 1.74
C LYS A 46 -12.25 21.79 3.06
N ASN A 47 -12.61 20.50 3.01
CA ASN A 47 -12.81 19.66 4.20
C ASN A 47 -11.69 18.62 4.42
N PHE A 48 -10.51 18.84 3.82
CA PHE A 48 -9.36 17.95 3.98
C PHE A 48 -8.16 18.74 4.49
N LYS A 49 -7.53 18.25 5.55
CA LYS A 49 -6.31 18.83 6.10
C LYS A 49 -5.19 17.80 6.03
N LEU A 50 -4.09 18.15 5.37
CA LEU A 50 -2.84 17.40 5.49
C LEU A 50 -2.03 18.02 6.64
N LEU A 51 -1.66 17.22 7.62
CA LEU A 51 -0.91 17.65 8.79
C LEU A 51 0.41 16.89 8.87
N ASN A 52 1.53 17.63 8.93
CA ASN A 52 2.83 17.04 9.22
C ASN A 52 2.98 16.89 10.74
N ALA A 53 2.76 15.69 11.27
CA ALA A 53 2.85 15.42 12.71
C ALA A 53 3.01 13.92 13.01
N TYR A 54 3.38 13.63 14.25
CA TYR A 54 3.40 12.27 14.80
C TYR A 54 2.25 12.10 15.78
N VAL A 55 1.46 11.04 15.62
CA VAL A 55 0.47 10.62 16.63
C VAL A 55 1.19 9.80 17.69
N THR A 56 0.94 10.13 18.97
CA THR A 56 1.52 9.42 20.12
C THR A 56 0.49 8.56 20.85
N GLU A 57 -0.78 8.95 20.82
CA GLU A 57 -1.84 8.24 21.53
C GLU A 57 -3.16 8.33 20.76
N VAL A 58 -3.91 7.24 20.73
CA VAL A 58 -5.29 7.19 20.23
C VAL A 58 -6.23 7.00 21.42
N LEU A 59 -7.15 7.95 21.60
CA LEU A 59 -8.13 7.99 22.66
C LEU A 59 -9.54 7.72 22.11
N SER A 60 -10.51 7.47 22.99
CA SER A 60 -11.89 7.19 22.61
C SER A 60 -12.58 8.34 21.86
N ASN A 61 -12.10 9.57 22.02
CA ASN A 61 -12.69 10.79 21.43
C ASN A 61 -11.72 11.58 20.53
N GLY A 62 -10.53 11.05 20.24
CA GLY A 62 -9.53 11.79 19.46
C GLY A 62 -8.14 11.17 19.44
N VAL A 63 -7.19 11.92 18.91
CA VAL A 63 -5.77 11.54 18.86
C VAL A 63 -4.90 12.62 19.50
N LYS A 64 -3.86 12.23 20.24
CA LYS A 64 -2.82 13.14 20.71
C LYS A 64 -1.62 13.11 19.78
N LEU A 65 -1.09 14.29 19.50
CA LEU A 65 0.13 14.47 18.73
C LEU A 65 1.34 14.58 19.66
N LYS A 66 2.53 14.40 19.09
CA LYS A 66 3.80 14.46 19.81
C LYS A 66 4.09 15.83 20.43
N ASP A 67 3.56 16.91 19.85
CA ASP A 67 3.68 18.27 20.37
C ASP A 67 2.68 18.58 21.51
N GLY A 68 1.86 17.60 21.92
CA GLY A 68 0.83 17.75 22.94
C GLY A 68 -0.54 18.16 22.41
N THR A 69 -0.65 18.51 21.11
CA THR A 69 -1.93 18.88 20.49
C THR A 69 -2.92 17.71 20.54
N PHE A 70 -4.14 17.97 20.97
CA PHE A 70 -5.24 17.02 20.89
C PHE A 70 -6.16 17.33 19.71
N LEU A 71 -6.44 16.32 18.88
CA LEU A 71 -7.34 16.43 17.73
C LEU A 71 -8.61 15.58 17.99
N PRO A 72 -9.77 16.20 18.25
CA PRO A 72 -11.01 15.47 18.42
C PRO A 72 -11.43 14.82 17.09
N CYS A 73 -11.81 13.54 17.13
CA CYS A 73 -12.36 12.84 15.98
C CYS A 73 -13.27 11.68 16.40
N GLY A 74 -14.26 11.38 15.55
CA GLY A 74 -15.17 10.24 15.75
C GLY A 74 -14.72 8.94 15.11
N LEU A 75 -13.73 8.98 14.21
CA LEU A 75 -13.17 7.81 13.54
C LEU A 75 -11.67 7.99 13.30
N VAL A 76 -10.89 7.00 13.72
CA VAL A 76 -9.47 6.89 13.42
C VAL A 76 -9.25 5.73 12.47
N VAL A 77 -8.60 6.00 11.34
CA VAL A 77 -8.15 4.97 10.40
C VAL A 77 -6.63 4.90 10.49
N TRP A 78 -6.12 3.81 11.07
CA TRP A 78 -4.68 3.62 11.22
C TRP A 78 -4.12 2.80 10.06
N SER A 79 -3.38 3.44 9.15
CA SER A 79 -2.87 2.84 7.92
C SER A 79 -1.34 2.86 7.82
N THR A 80 -0.64 2.92 8.95
CA THR A 80 0.83 3.03 9.01
C THR A 80 1.43 2.00 9.96
N GLY A 81 2.70 1.68 9.74
CA GLY A 81 3.45 0.74 10.57
C GLY A 81 3.20 -0.72 10.19
N LEU A 82 4.30 -1.42 9.92
CA LEU A 82 4.31 -2.88 9.84
C LEU A 82 5.02 -3.42 11.06
N ALA A 83 4.49 -4.50 11.63
CA ALA A 83 5.09 -5.20 12.74
C ALA A 83 5.14 -6.71 12.43
N PRO A 84 6.24 -7.40 12.81
CA PRO A 84 6.32 -8.84 12.69
C PRO A 84 5.20 -9.55 13.46
N ARG A 85 4.67 -10.63 12.88
CA ARG A 85 3.70 -11.51 13.56
C ARG A 85 4.39 -12.28 14.69
N GLU A 86 3.62 -12.74 15.66
CA GLU A 86 4.15 -13.54 16.77
C GLU A 86 4.87 -14.80 16.30
N PHE A 87 4.30 -15.51 15.32
CA PHE A 87 4.93 -16.67 14.71
C PHE A 87 6.34 -16.36 14.18
N THR A 88 6.49 -15.32 13.35
CA THR A 88 7.80 -14.95 12.78
C THR A 88 8.78 -14.44 13.83
N ARG A 89 8.32 -13.95 14.98
CA ARG A 89 9.17 -13.54 16.12
C ARG A 89 9.73 -14.72 16.91
N ARG A 90 9.04 -15.87 16.93
CA ARG A 90 9.44 -17.06 17.70
C ARG A 90 10.41 -17.99 16.94
N LEU A 91 10.53 -17.84 15.62
CA LEU A 91 11.42 -18.69 14.81
C LEU A 91 12.91 -18.50 15.16
N ASP A 92 13.71 -19.54 15.00
CA ASP A 92 15.16 -19.44 15.19
C ASP A 92 15.84 -18.99 13.89
N ALA A 93 15.83 -17.68 13.64
CA ALA A 93 16.37 -17.07 12.44
C ALA A 93 16.96 -15.69 12.73
N LYS A 94 17.98 -15.31 11.96
CA LYS A 94 18.55 -13.97 11.99
C LYS A 94 17.48 -12.94 11.58
N ARG A 95 17.44 -11.80 12.27
CA ARG A 95 16.47 -10.73 12.01
C ARG A 95 17.15 -9.39 11.80
N ASN A 96 16.53 -8.52 10.99
CA ASN A 96 16.93 -7.12 10.88
C ASN A 96 16.33 -6.27 12.02
N LYS A 97 16.63 -4.96 12.03
CA LYS A 97 16.12 -4.02 13.05
C LYS A 97 14.59 -3.89 13.05
N GLN A 98 13.95 -4.14 11.91
CA GLN A 98 12.50 -4.14 11.74
C GLN A 98 11.86 -5.50 12.13
N GLY A 99 12.66 -6.48 12.56
CA GLY A 99 12.22 -7.80 12.98
C GLY A 99 11.82 -8.73 11.82
N GLN A 100 12.18 -8.39 10.58
CA GLN A 100 12.01 -9.27 9.42
C GLN A 100 13.10 -10.34 9.41
N ILE A 101 12.76 -11.53 8.93
CA ILE A 101 13.68 -12.67 8.77
C ILE A 101 14.69 -12.32 7.67
N VAL A 102 15.98 -12.42 7.97
CA VAL A 102 17.03 -12.12 7.00
C VAL A 102 17.23 -13.34 6.10
N THR A 103 17.27 -13.09 4.79
CA THR A 103 17.56 -14.11 3.78
C THR A 103 18.80 -13.77 2.98
N ASP A 104 19.37 -14.76 2.30
CA ASP A 104 20.34 -14.51 1.23
C ASP A 104 19.66 -14.08 -0.08
N GLU A 105 20.45 -13.93 -1.14
CA GLU A 105 19.99 -13.53 -2.48
C GLU A 105 19.14 -14.59 -3.20
N TYR A 106 19.08 -15.82 -2.67
CA TYR A 106 18.24 -16.92 -3.15
C TYR A 106 16.96 -17.08 -2.30
N LEU A 107 16.71 -16.13 -1.39
CA LEU A 107 15.57 -16.09 -0.46
C LEU A 107 15.59 -17.20 0.61
N ARG A 108 16.75 -17.83 0.83
CA ARG A 108 16.96 -18.82 1.89
C ARG A 108 17.17 -18.10 3.22
N VAL A 109 16.57 -18.60 4.29
CA VAL A 109 16.71 -18.04 5.63
C VAL A 109 18.16 -18.16 6.09
N ILE A 110 18.75 -17.04 6.52
CA ILE A 110 20.06 -17.04 7.16
C ILE A 110 19.87 -17.36 8.64
N SER A 111 20.43 -18.48 9.08
CA SER A 111 20.42 -18.93 10.47
C SER A 111 21.74 -19.63 10.79
N ASP A 112 22.13 -19.57 12.06
CA ASP A 112 23.30 -20.30 12.58
C ASP A 112 23.02 -21.81 12.64
N LYS A 113 21.74 -22.21 12.59
CA LYS A 113 21.31 -23.59 12.42
C LYS A 113 20.98 -23.84 10.95
N SER A 114 21.37 -25.00 10.43
CA SER A 114 20.99 -25.41 9.08
C SER A 114 19.48 -25.59 9.01
N LEU A 115 18.80 -24.64 8.37
CA LEU A 115 17.38 -24.69 8.07
C LEU A 115 17.23 -24.63 6.54
N ASN A 116 16.69 -25.70 5.95
CA ASN A 116 16.26 -25.72 4.54
C ASN A 116 14.94 -24.94 4.38
N SER A 117 14.96 -23.66 4.77
CA SER A 117 13.80 -22.79 4.89
C SER A 117 13.97 -21.55 4.02
N TYR A 118 12.85 -21.05 3.50
CA TYR A 118 12.79 -19.83 2.71
C TYR A 118 11.81 -18.85 3.36
N ALA A 119 12.03 -17.55 3.16
CA ALA A 119 11.12 -16.51 3.64
C ALA A 119 10.89 -15.45 2.56
N VAL A 120 9.63 -15.09 2.31
CA VAL A 120 9.22 -14.16 1.25
C VAL A 120 8.15 -13.18 1.71
N GLY A 121 8.02 -12.08 0.98
CA GLY A 121 7.06 -11.02 1.27
C GLY A 121 7.49 -10.19 2.47
N ASP A 122 6.51 -9.56 3.11
CA ASP A 122 6.75 -8.53 4.12
C ASP A 122 7.47 -9.05 5.38
N CYS A 123 7.47 -10.37 5.61
CA CYS A 123 8.15 -10.97 6.75
C CYS A 123 9.66 -11.17 6.55
N SER A 124 10.20 -10.93 5.35
CA SER A 124 11.62 -11.16 5.05
C SER A 124 12.33 -9.95 4.46
N SER A 125 13.66 -9.98 4.56
CA SER A 125 14.55 -8.98 3.97
C SER A 125 15.81 -9.65 3.45
N ILE A 126 16.14 -9.43 2.18
CA ILE A 126 17.39 -9.91 1.59
C ILE A 126 18.56 -9.14 2.21
N GLN A 127 19.57 -9.87 2.68
CA GLN A 127 20.76 -9.29 3.28
C GLN A 127 21.45 -8.37 2.27
N HIS A 128 21.80 -7.16 2.70
CA HIS A 128 22.43 -6.11 1.88
C HIS A 128 21.59 -5.58 0.69
N ASN A 129 20.39 -6.12 0.44
CA ASN A 129 19.49 -5.65 -0.61
C ASN A 129 18.03 -5.64 -0.13
N PRO A 130 17.68 -4.82 0.90
CA PRO A 130 16.32 -4.76 1.41
C PRO A 130 15.36 -4.23 0.33
N LEU A 131 14.23 -4.92 0.17
CA LEU A 131 13.18 -4.55 -0.78
C LEU A 131 11.94 -4.01 -0.06
N PRO A 132 11.14 -3.15 -0.69
CA PRO A 132 9.94 -2.60 -0.06
C PRO A 132 8.87 -3.68 0.13
N CYS A 133 8.16 -3.61 1.27
CA CYS A 133 7.02 -4.47 1.60
C CYS A 133 5.82 -4.17 0.69
N THR A 134 5.82 -4.76 -0.50
CA THR A 134 4.81 -4.53 -1.53
C THR A 134 4.33 -5.85 -2.11
N ALA A 135 3.06 -5.88 -2.54
CA ALA A 135 2.50 -7.02 -3.23
C ALA A 135 3.31 -7.43 -4.47
N GLN A 136 3.91 -6.47 -5.19
CA GLN A 136 4.75 -6.75 -6.36
C GLN A 136 6.03 -7.51 -5.99
N VAL A 137 6.71 -7.14 -4.90
CA VAL A 137 7.87 -7.88 -4.40
C VAL A 137 7.47 -9.29 -3.97
N ALA A 138 6.42 -9.41 -3.16
CA ALA A 138 5.94 -10.70 -2.67
C ALA A 138 5.53 -11.66 -3.82
N GLU A 139 4.79 -11.15 -4.82
CA GLU A 139 4.40 -11.93 -5.99
C GLU A 139 5.62 -12.43 -6.77
N ARG A 140 6.62 -11.55 -6.99
CA ARG A 140 7.83 -11.90 -7.73
C ARG A 140 8.70 -12.91 -6.98
N GLN A 141 8.86 -12.73 -5.67
CA GLN A 141 9.55 -13.69 -4.81
C GLN A 141 8.85 -15.06 -4.82
N GLY A 142 7.51 -15.09 -4.68
CA GLY A 142 6.74 -16.33 -4.76
C GLY A 142 6.91 -17.07 -6.09
N ARG A 143 6.81 -16.34 -7.21
CA ARG A 143 7.06 -16.92 -8.55
C ARG A 143 8.50 -17.41 -8.72
N TYR A 144 9.47 -16.72 -8.14
CA TYR A 144 10.87 -17.11 -8.17
C TYR A 144 11.10 -18.44 -7.44
N ILE A 145 10.65 -18.53 -6.17
CA ILE A 145 10.80 -19.75 -5.37
C ILE A 145 10.12 -20.94 -6.03
N ALA A 146 8.88 -20.77 -6.49
CA ALA A 146 8.15 -21.85 -7.17
C ALA A 146 8.91 -22.38 -8.39
N LYS A 147 9.53 -21.49 -9.18
CA LYS A 147 10.36 -21.90 -10.32
C LYS A 147 11.67 -22.54 -9.88
N SER A 148 12.31 -22.01 -8.84
CA SER A 148 13.58 -22.52 -8.35
C SER A 148 13.45 -23.94 -7.82
N LEU A 149 12.52 -24.16 -6.89
CA LEU A 149 12.28 -25.47 -6.29
C LEU A 149 11.90 -26.53 -7.34
N ASN A 150 11.06 -26.16 -8.31
CA ASN A 150 10.68 -27.08 -9.40
C ASN A 150 11.86 -27.47 -10.31
N LYS A 151 12.84 -26.58 -10.53
CA LYS A 151 14.03 -26.88 -11.33
C LYS A 151 15.04 -27.69 -10.53
N GLU A 152 15.24 -27.33 -9.28
CA GLU A 152 16.11 -28.05 -8.35
C GLU A 152 15.65 -29.50 -8.19
N ALA A 153 14.35 -29.72 -7.96
CA ALA A 153 13.78 -31.07 -7.83
C ALA A 153 13.90 -31.92 -9.10
N LYS A 154 13.89 -31.31 -10.29
CA LYS A 154 13.94 -32.03 -11.57
C LYS A 154 15.34 -32.35 -12.05
N SER A 155 16.30 -31.47 -11.80
CA SER A 155 17.62 -31.56 -12.44
C SER A 155 18.78 -31.16 -11.53
N GLY A 156 18.54 -30.97 -10.23
CA GLY A 156 19.54 -30.42 -9.30
C GLY A 156 20.00 -29.01 -9.67
N TYR A 157 19.25 -28.32 -10.54
CA TYR A 157 19.68 -27.01 -11.05
C TYR A 157 19.54 -25.94 -10.00
N VAL A 158 20.64 -25.26 -9.69
CA VAL A 158 20.67 -24.10 -8.81
C VAL A 158 20.29 -22.85 -9.61
N SER A 159 19.18 -22.21 -9.23
CA SER A 159 18.72 -20.98 -9.88
C SER A 159 19.68 -19.82 -9.64
N LYS A 160 19.70 -18.85 -10.57
CA LYS A 160 20.39 -17.57 -10.36
C LYS A 160 19.78 -16.79 -9.19
N PRO A 161 20.52 -15.85 -8.57
CA PRO A 161 19.99 -14.97 -7.53
C PRO A 161 18.69 -14.26 -7.92
N PHE A 162 17.86 -13.95 -6.92
CA PHE A 162 16.64 -13.18 -7.11
C PHE A 162 16.97 -11.72 -7.43
N ILE A 163 16.43 -11.22 -8.55
CA ILE A 163 16.55 -9.82 -8.96
C ILE A 163 15.15 -9.23 -9.09
N PHE A 164 14.87 -8.21 -8.28
CA PHE A 164 13.63 -7.45 -8.36
C PHE A 164 13.73 -6.33 -9.40
N LYS A 165 12.74 -6.25 -10.29
CA LYS A 165 12.56 -5.13 -11.21
C LYS A 165 11.20 -4.51 -10.95
N SER A 166 11.19 -3.28 -10.45
CA SER A 166 9.96 -2.52 -10.20
C SER A 166 9.23 -2.26 -11.51
N GLN A 167 7.92 -2.44 -11.54
CA GLN A 167 7.06 -2.03 -12.66
C GLN A 167 6.45 -0.63 -12.44
N GLY A 168 6.97 0.11 -11.46
CA GLY A 168 6.43 1.41 -11.07
C GLY A 168 5.30 1.34 -10.05
N MET A 169 4.77 2.51 -9.73
CA MET A 169 3.81 2.75 -8.64
C MET A 169 2.61 3.54 -9.13
N LEU A 170 1.44 3.22 -8.58
CA LEU A 170 0.18 3.88 -8.90
C LEU A 170 -0.53 4.26 -7.60
N ALA A 171 -1.00 5.51 -7.49
CA ALA A 171 -1.73 5.98 -6.31
C ALA A 171 -2.98 6.78 -6.73
N TYR A 172 -4.14 6.43 -6.18
CA TYR A 172 -5.35 7.23 -6.34
C TYR A 172 -5.42 8.28 -5.23
N ILE A 173 -5.63 9.55 -5.59
CA ILE A 173 -5.65 10.65 -4.62
C ILE A 173 -7.05 11.26 -4.43
N GLY A 174 -8.09 10.69 -5.03
CA GLY A 174 -9.48 11.19 -4.97
C GLY A 174 -9.90 12.01 -6.19
N GLU A 175 -11.20 12.28 -6.32
CA GLU A 175 -11.79 13.12 -7.39
C GLU A 175 -11.35 12.75 -8.82
N ASN A 176 -11.32 11.45 -9.15
CA ASN A 176 -10.87 10.96 -10.46
C ASN A 176 -9.45 11.40 -10.84
N LYS A 177 -8.59 11.66 -9.85
CA LYS A 177 -7.17 11.99 -10.03
C LYS A 177 -6.32 10.87 -9.45
N ALA A 178 -5.30 10.46 -10.19
CA ALA A 178 -4.30 9.52 -9.72
C ALA A 178 -2.88 9.99 -10.07
N LEU A 179 -1.89 9.24 -9.59
CA LEU A 179 -0.48 9.37 -9.89
C LEU A 179 0.02 8.05 -10.47
N SER A 180 0.88 8.15 -11.48
CA SER A 180 1.58 7.01 -12.06
C SER A 180 3.05 7.34 -12.18
N ASP A 181 3.86 6.59 -11.47
CA ASP A 181 5.32 6.66 -11.52
C ASP A 181 5.84 5.37 -12.14
N LEU A 182 6.00 5.36 -13.47
CA LEU A 182 6.51 4.21 -14.20
C LEU A 182 7.97 4.44 -14.59
N PRO A 183 8.75 3.37 -14.81
CA PRO A 183 10.15 3.50 -15.21
C PRO A 183 10.37 4.37 -16.45
N GLU A 184 9.47 4.28 -17.43
CA GLU A 184 9.60 4.96 -18.72
C GLU A 184 8.98 6.37 -18.71
N PHE A 185 7.90 6.59 -17.96
CA PHE A 185 7.19 7.87 -17.94
C PHE A 185 6.40 8.08 -16.66
N LYS A 186 6.06 9.34 -16.37
CA LYS A 186 5.31 9.75 -15.19
C LYS A 186 4.04 10.48 -15.60
N LEU A 187 2.89 10.08 -15.05
CA LEU A 187 1.57 10.71 -15.31
C LEU A 187 0.92 11.18 -14.01
N LYS A 188 0.04 12.18 -14.13
CA LYS A 188 -0.76 12.70 -13.02
C LYS A 188 -2.15 13.11 -13.48
N GLY A 189 -3.10 13.15 -12.55
CA GLY A 189 -4.46 13.60 -12.81
C GLY A 189 -5.31 12.56 -13.56
N LEU A 190 -6.12 13.02 -14.51
CA LEU A 190 -7.10 12.19 -15.20
C LEU A 190 -6.49 11.09 -16.09
N PRO A 191 -5.44 11.34 -16.91
CA PRO A 191 -4.80 10.28 -17.70
C PRO A 191 -4.22 9.16 -16.82
N SER A 192 -3.62 9.54 -15.69
CA SER A 192 -3.14 8.60 -14.69
C SER A 192 -4.28 7.82 -14.03
N TRP A 193 -5.43 8.45 -13.80
CA TRP A 193 -6.61 7.78 -13.24
C TRP A 193 -7.19 6.73 -14.20
N LEU A 194 -7.24 7.02 -15.49
CA LEU A 194 -7.64 6.03 -16.51
C LEU A 194 -6.66 4.85 -16.52
N LEU A 195 -5.36 5.14 -16.54
CA LEU A 195 -4.32 4.10 -16.46
C LEU A 195 -4.44 3.26 -15.20
N TRP A 196 -4.68 3.90 -14.05
CA TRP A 196 -4.91 3.22 -12.76
C TRP A 196 -6.08 2.24 -12.86
N ARG A 197 -7.23 2.65 -13.38
CA ARG A 197 -8.39 1.75 -13.54
C ARG A 197 -8.08 0.57 -14.45
N SER A 198 -7.44 0.81 -15.59
CA SER A 198 -7.08 -0.23 -16.55
C SER A 198 -6.08 -1.24 -15.96
N ALA A 199 -5.06 -0.76 -15.24
CA ALA A 199 -4.04 -1.61 -14.62
C ALA A 199 -4.65 -2.52 -13.53
N TYR A 200 -5.54 -2.01 -12.69
CA TYR A 200 -6.19 -2.83 -11.67
C TYR A 200 -7.20 -3.81 -12.27
N LEU A 201 -7.95 -3.42 -13.30
CA LEU A 201 -8.91 -4.30 -13.97
C LEU A 201 -8.22 -5.53 -14.59
N THR A 202 -7.09 -5.32 -15.26
CA THR A 202 -6.30 -6.40 -15.87
C THR A 202 -5.65 -7.34 -14.84
N ARG A 203 -5.33 -6.83 -13.65
CA ARG A 203 -4.78 -7.63 -12.54
C ARG A 203 -5.81 -8.46 -11.77
N LEU A 204 -7.10 -8.29 -12.01
CA LEU A 204 -8.11 -9.16 -11.41
C LEU A 204 -7.96 -10.57 -11.97
N GLY A 205 -7.87 -11.56 -11.07
CA GLY A 205 -7.61 -12.96 -11.41
C GLY A 205 -8.83 -13.73 -11.95
N SER A 206 -10.02 -13.15 -11.95
CA SER A 206 -11.26 -13.80 -12.37
C SER A 206 -12.01 -12.98 -13.41
N TRP A 207 -12.49 -13.65 -14.47
CA TRP A 207 -13.37 -13.05 -15.48
C TRP A 207 -14.63 -12.45 -14.87
N ARG A 208 -15.20 -13.09 -13.84
CA ARG A 208 -16.35 -12.56 -13.11
C ARG A 208 -16.02 -11.19 -12.49
N LEU A 209 -14.88 -11.07 -11.81
CA LEU A 209 -14.44 -9.81 -11.22
C LEU A 209 -14.16 -8.74 -12.28
N ARG A 210 -13.61 -9.12 -13.43
CA ARG A 210 -13.35 -8.21 -14.56
C ARG A 210 -14.62 -7.62 -15.18
N ILE A 211 -15.76 -8.30 -15.08
CA ILE A 211 -17.07 -7.79 -15.54
C ILE A 211 -17.78 -7.04 -14.41
N GLN A 212 -17.75 -7.57 -13.19
CA GLN A 212 -18.46 -7.01 -12.04
C GLN A 212 -17.91 -5.61 -11.66
N VAL A 213 -16.60 -5.43 -11.64
CA VAL A 213 -15.99 -4.14 -11.21
C VAL A 213 -16.40 -2.97 -12.11
N PRO A 214 -16.35 -3.06 -13.46
CA PRO A 214 -16.87 -2.02 -14.34
C PRO A 214 -18.37 -1.74 -14.16
N LEU A 215 -19.18 -2.78 -13.92
CA LEU A 215 -20.61 -2.61 -13.65
C LEU A 215 -20.85 -1.88 -12.32
N ASP A 216 -20.12 -2.22 -11.27
CA ASP A 216 -20.21 -1.55 -9.96
C ASP A 216 -19.77 -0.09 -10.07
N TRP A 217 -18.75 0.17 -10.86
CA TRP A 217 -18.28 1.51 -11.18
C TRP A 217 -19.32 2.33 -11.95
N PHE A 218 -19.98 1.72 -12.94
CA PHE A 218 -21.06 2.34 -13.71
C PHE A 218 -22.28 2.62 -12.82
N LYS A 219 -22.71 1.63 -12.02
CA LYS A 219 -23.78 1.77 -11.04
C LYS A 219 -23.47 2.90 -10.06
N SER A 220 -22.25 2.96 -9.53
CA SER A 220 -21.82 4.01 -8.60
C SER A 220 -21.79 5.39 -9.26
N TYR A 221 -21.48 5.46 -10.55
CA TYR A 221 -21.49 6.70 -11.32
C TYR A 221 -22.93 7.19 -11.56
N MET A 222 -23.84 6.29 -11.93
CA MET A 222 -25.24 6.61 -12.24
C MET A 222 -26.10 6.87 -11.00
N PHE A 223 -25.95 6.06 -9.95
CA PHE A 223 -26.85 6.04 -8.79
C PHE A 223 -26.19 6.52 -7.49
N GLY A 224 -24.91 6.90 -7.54
CA GLY A 224 -24.09 7.15 -6.37
C GLY A 224 -23.66 5.85 -5.68
N ARG A 225 -22.80 5.96 -4.66
CA ARG A 225 -22.40 4.78 -3.89
C ARG A 225 -23.54 4.29 -3.01
N ASP A 226 -23.63 2.97 -2.88
CA ASP A 226 -24.48 2.34 -1.89
C ASP A 226 -23.90 2.58 -0.49
N THR A 227 -24.72 3.08 0.43
CA THR A 227 -24.36 3.36 1.83
C THR A 227 -25.23 2.59 2.81
N SER A 228 -26.04 1.65 2.32
CA SER A 228 -26.87 0.82 3.17
C SER A 228 -26.00 -0.09 4.06
N ARG A 229 -26.41 -0.25 5.32
CA ARG A 229 -25.79 -1.18 6.28
C ARG A 229 -26.64 -2.44 6.34
N PHE A 230 -26.56 -3.28 5.31
CA PHE A 230 -27.20 -4.60 5.29
C PHE A 230 -26.25 -5.61 4.66
#